data_AF-A0A9E1Y8D0-F1
#
_entry.id   AF-A0A9E1Y8D0-F1
#
_cell.length_a   1.000
_cell.length_b   1.000
_cell.length_c   1.000
_cell.angle_alpha   90.00
_cell.angle_beta   90.00
_cell.angle_gamma   90.00
#
_symmetry.space_group_name_H-M   'P 1'
#
loop_
_entity.id
_entity.type
_entity.pdbx_description
1 polymer ?
#
loop_
_entity_poly.entity_id
_entity_poly.type
_entity_poly.pdbx_seq_one_letter_code
_entity_poly.pdbx_strand_id
1 'polypeptide(L)'
;MTLPKRLRYFLLRDSQLTGHVLQIGLRVIERTLREHCPDAPLTAKYGGITYIHRLGSTLNAHLHYHSCLMEGVFAQTENGLRFYETVGLTQKVIQSAQETIRKRLLRLFVRRGLLSSDESEQMLTWENGGGFPLHAQVTIAANDREGLERLLRPADLCCRATELPGKR
;
A
#
# COMPACT_ATOMS: atom_id res chain seq x y z
N MET A 1 3.20 2.77 0.05
CA MET A 1 3.78 1.75 -0.85
C MET A 1 4.72 2.41 -1.84
N THR A 2 6.00 2.05 -1.79
CA THR A 2 7.00 2.47 -2.78
C THR A 2 7.16 1.38 -3.84
N LEU A 3 7.66 1.75 -5.03
CA LEU A 3 7.95 0.80 -6.11
C LEU A 3 9.44 0.74 -6.45
N PRO A 4 9.92 -0.37 -7.05
CA PRO A 4 11.31 -0.50 -7.45
C PRO A 4 11.66 0.52 -8.55
N LYS A 5 12.89 1.06 -8.53
CA LYS A 5 13.35 2.08 -9.50
C LYS A 5 13.10 1.66 -10.96
N ARG A 6 13.34 0.37 -11.28
CA ARG A 6 13.10 -0.23 -12.60
C ARG A 6 11.68 0.00 -13.12
N LEU A 7 10.67 0.00 -12.25
CA LEU A 7 9.26 0.16 -12.62
C LEU A 7 8.82 1.62 -12.73
N ARG A 8 9.46 2.53 -11.98
CA ARG A 8 9.02 3.94 -11.86
C ARG A 8 9.01 4.67 -13.19
N TYR A 9 9.95 4.36 -14.08
CA TYR A 9 10.04 4.96 -15.42
C TYR A 9 8.77 4.73 -16.24
N PHE A 10 8.23 3.51 -16.24
CA PHE A 10 7.00 3.18 -16.97
C PHE A 10 5.79 3.95 -16.41
N LEU A 11 5.73 4.08 -15.08
CA LEU A 11 4.61 4.70 -14.38
C LEU A 11 4.59 6.23 -14.47
N LEU A 12 5.75 6.84 -14.68
CA LEU A 12 5.81 8.27 -14.98
C LEU A 12 5.18 8.60 -16.34
N ARG A 13 5.28 7.69 -17.30
CA ARG A 13 4.79 7.91 -18.68
C ARG A 13 3.35 7.45 -18.88
N ASP A 14 2.87 6.53 -18.04
CA ASP A 14 1.53 5.95 -18.16
C ASP A 14 0.72 6.13 -16.85
N SER A 15 -0.21 7.08 -16.89
CA SER A 15 -1.13 7.36 -15.78
C SER A 15 -2.15 6.25 -15.55
N GLN A 16 -2.55 5.52 -16.60
CA GLN A 16 -3.45 4.37 -16.47
C GLN A 16 -2.75 3.20 -15.79
N LEU A 17 -1.50 2.91 -16.15
CA LEU A 17 -0.69 1.90 -15.48
C LEU A 17 -0.47 2.26 -14.01
N THR A 18 -0.24 3.54 -13.69
CA THR A 18 -0.20 4.03 -12.30
C THR A 18 -1.49 3.64 -11.55
N GLY A 19 -2.66 3.91 -12.13
CA GLY A 19 -3.95 3.51 -11.56
C GLY A 19 -4.07 2.01 -11.36
N HIS A 20 -3.68 1.20 -12.34
CA HIS A 20 -3.73 -0.27 -12.24
C HIS A 20 -2.84 -0.82 -11.12
N VAL A 21 -1.64 -0.26 -10.95
CA VAL A 21 -0.74 -0.65 -9.86
C VAL A 21 -1.36 -0.35 -8.50
N LEU A 22 -1.94 0.84 -8.32
CA LEU A 22 -2.66 1.20 -7.10
C LEU A 22 -3.81 0.22 -6.82
N GLN A 23 -4.64 -0.05 -7.83
CA GLN A 23 -5.79 -0.94 -7.71
C GLN A 23 -5.39 -2.37 -7.32
N ILE A 24 -4.28 -2.89 -7.83
CA ILE A 24 -3.76 -4.19 -7.40
C ILE A 24 -3.41 -4.18 -5.91
N GLY A 25 -2.69 -3.14 -5.46
CA GLY A 25 -2.32 -2.98 -4.06
C GLY A 25 -3.53 -2.93 -3.15
N LEU A 26 -4.47 -2.04 -3.46
CA LEU A 26 -5.70 -1.84 -2.70
C LEU A 26 -6.58 -3.09 -2.64
N ARG A 27 -6.70 -3.86 -3.73
CA ARG A 27 -7.48 -5.12 -3.72
C ARG A 27 -6.84 -6.20 -2.85
N VAL A 28 -5.51 -6.25 -2.78
CA VAL A 28 -4.84 -7.19 -1.86
C VAL A 28 -5.10 -6.77 -0.43
N ILE A 29 -4.98 -5.47 -0.13
CA ILE A 29 -5.23 -4.94 1.22
C ILE A 29 -6.69 -5.16 1.63
N GLU A 30 -7.68 -4.83 0.78
CA GLU A 30 -9.11 -5.07 1.04
C GLU A 30 -9.36 -6.54 1.39
N ARG A 31 -8.78 -7.45 0.60
CA ARG A 31 -8.90 -8.89 0.85
C ARG A 31 -8.30 -9.26 2.20
N THR A 32 -7.09 -8.80 2.50
CA THR A 32 -6.42 -9.06 3.78
C THR A 32 -7.24 -8.54 4.95
N LEU A 33 -7.76 -7.31 4.89
CA LEU A 33 -8.60 -6.75 5.94
C LEU A 33 -9.87 -7.59 6.15
N ARG A 34 -10.56 -7.98 5.07
CA ARG A 34 -11.76 -8.82 5.16
C ARG A 34 -11.49 -10.20 5.74
N GLU A 35 -10.38 -10.85 5.37
CA GLU A 35 -9.97 -12.15 5.92
C GLU A 35 -9.69 -12.07 7.43
N HIS A 36 -9.41 -10.87 7.95
CA HIS A 36 -9.15 -10.61 9.36
C HIS A 36 -10.34 -9.94 10.07
N CYS A 37 -11.52 -9.91 9.48
CA CYS A 37 -12.77 -9.49 10.11
C CYS A 37 -13.80 -10.65 10.05
N PRO A 38 -13.67 -11.69 10.90
CA PRO A 38 -14.47 -12.90 10.78
C PRO A 38 -15.99 -12.67 10.95
N ASP A 39 -16.36 -11.66 11.73
CA ASP A 39 -17.77 -11.31 12.00
C ASP A 39 -18.36 -10.36 10.95
N ALA A 40 -17.55 -9.86 10.01
CA ALA A 40 -18.01 -8.95 8.99
C ALA A 40 -18.72 -9.71 7.85
N PRO A 41 -19.85 -9.21 7.34
CA PRO A 41 -20.52 -9.82 6.20
C PRO A 41 -19.66 -9.71 4.93
N LEU A 42 -19.92 -10.59 3.95
CA LEU A 42 -19.18 -10.61 2.68
C LEU A 42 -19.30 -9.31 1.86
N THR A 43 -20.31 -8.50 2.13
CA THR A 43 -20.54 -7.19 1.51
C THR A 43 -19.72 -6.06 2.14
N ALA A 44 -19.03 -6.31 3.25
CA ALA A 44 -18.27 -5.30 3.97
C ALA A 44 -17.15 -4.69 3.12
N LYS A 45 -16.89 -3.40 3.33
CA LYS A 45 -15.93 -2.59 2.58
C LYS A 45 -14.99 -1.83 3.51
N TYR A 46 -13.72 -1.80 3.15
CA TYR A 46 -12.74 -0.96 3.85
C TYR A 46 -12.90 0.50 3.42
N GLY A 47 -12.42 1.41 4.26
CA GLY A 47 -12.34 2.85 3.97
C GLY A 47 -10.89 3.31 3.95
N GLY A 48 -10.58 4.33 3.15
CA GLY A 48 -9.26 4.94 3.14
C GLY A 48 -9.04 5.97 2.05
N ILE A 49 -7.93 6.68 2.16
CA ILE A 49 -7.51 7.74 1.22
C ILE A 49 -6.11 7.38 0.72
N THR A 50 -5.89 7.57 -0.58
CA THR A 50 -4.56 7.41 -1.19
C THR A 50 -4.16 8.64 -1.99
N TYR A 51 -2.92 9.10 -1.78
CA TYR A 51 -2.25 10.12 -2.56
C TYR A 51 -1.11 9.51 -3.39
N ILE A 52 -0.93 10.01 -4.61
CA ILE A 52 0.13 9.58 -5.51
C ILE A 52 1.21 10.67 -5.52
N HIS A 53 2.39 10.35 -4.99
CA HIS A 53 3.54 11.24 -5.03
C HIS A 53 4.46 10.80 -6.17
N ARG A 54 4.68 11.65 -7.18
CA ARG A 54 5.38 11.28 -8.43
C ARG A 54 6.86 11.68 -8.46
N LEU A 55 7.22 12.78 -7.78
CA LEU A 55 8.55 13.37 -7.81
C LEU A 55 9.17 13.32 -6.41
N GLY A 56 10.50 13.20 -6.32
CA GLY A 56 11.21 13.38 -5.06
C GLY A 56 11.60 14.84 -4.82
N SER A 57 12.23 15.12 -3.69
CA SER A 57 12.69 16.46 -3.31
C SER A 57 13.68 17.09 -4.30
N THR A 58 14.36 16.28 -5.11
CA THR A 58 15.28 16.71 -6.17
C THR A 58 14.67 16.63 -7.58
N LEU A 59 13.34 16.57 -7.68
CA LEU A 59 12.58 16.38 -8.94
C LEU A 59 12.90 15.08 -9.70
N ASN A 60 13.52 14.11 -9.02
CA ASN A 60 13.76 12.79 -9.58
C ASN A 60 12.48 11.93 -9.61
N ALA A 61 12.44 10.96 -10.53
CA ALA A 61 11.38 9.97 -10.65
C ALA A 61 11.21 9.14 -9.36
N HIS A 62 10.27 9.55 -8.51
CA HIS A 62 10.07 8.93 -7.19
C HIS A 62 8.61 8.58 -6.97
N LEU A 63 8.02 7.79 -7.88
CA LEU A 63 6.62 7.41 -7.76
C LEU A 63 6.38 6.46 -6.58
N HIS A 64 5.57 6.91 -5.62
CA HIS A 64 5.10 6.14 -4.48
C HIS A 64 3.67 6.55 -4.09
N TYR A 65 2.97 5.63 -3.42
CA TYR A 65 1.60 5.81 -2.95
C TYR A 65 1.60 5.99 -1.44
N HIS A 66 0.99 7.06 -0.97
CA HIS A 66 0.71 7.27 0.46
C HIS A 66 -0.74 6.90 0.72
N SER A 67 -0.97 5.89 1.55
CA SER A 67 -2.32 5.40 1.84
C SER A 67 -2.58 5.47 3.34
N CYS A 68 -3.67 6.12 3.73
CA CYS A 68 -4.23 6.09 5.07
C CYS A 68 -5.52 5.26 5.02
N LEU A 69 -5.50 4.07 5.61
CA LEU A 69 -6.58 3.10 5.52
C LEU A 69 -7.12 2.82 6.92
N MET A 70 -8.43 2.55 7.00
CA MET A 70 -9.05 2.08 8.23
C MET A 70 -8.62 0.64 8.50
N GLU A 71 -8.24 0.36 9.75
CA GLU A 71 -7.87 -0.97 10.23
C GLU A 71 -9.13 -1.80 10.54
N GLY A 72 -9.94 -2.01 9.51
CA GLY A 72 -11.24 -2.65 9.62
C GLY A 72 -12.11 -2.40 8.40
N VAL A 73 -13.34 -2.90 8.47
CA VAL A 73 -14.31 -2.80 7.38
C VAL A 73 -15.66 -2.32 7.90
N PHE A 74 -16.45 -1.73 7.01
CA PHE A 74 -17.79 -1.25 7.28
C PHE A 74 -18.80 -2.10 6.52
N ALA A 75 -19.95 -2.37 7.14
CA ALA A 75 -21.09 -2.97 6.46
C ALA A 75 -22.39 -2.30 6.87
N GLN A 76 -23.33 -2.26 5.92
CA GLN A 76 -24.70 -1.86 6.21
C GLN A 76 -25.39 -2.98 6.98
N THR A 77 -26.01 -2.63 8.11
CA THR A 77 -26.85 -3.51 8.93
C THR A 77 -28.25 -2.92 9.02
N GLU A 78 -29.19 -3.66 9.63
CA GLU A 78 -30.54 -3.17 9.94
C GLU A 78 -30.52 -1.90 10.79
N ASN A 79 -29.52 -1.78 11.67
CA ASN A 79 -29.35 -0.65 12.60
C ASN A 79 -28.44 0.46 12.03
N GLY A 80 -28.10 0.42 10.74
CA GLY A 80 -27.20 1.40 10.10
C GLY A 80 -25.82 0.86 9.77
N LEU A 81 -24.87 1.76 9.53
CA LEU A 81 -23.49 1.42 9.18
C LEU A 81 -22.73 0.94 10.43
N ARG A 82 -22.21 -0.29 10.38
CA ARG A 82 -21.42 -0.88 11.47
C ARG A 82 -19.96 -1.02 11.04
N PHE A 83 -19.05 -0.70 11.95
CA PHE A 83 -17.62 -0.97 11.82
C PHE A 83 -17.27 -2.34 12.43
N TYR A 84 -16.40 -3.06 11.75
CA TYR A 84 -15.82 -4.34 12.14
C TYR A 84 -14.30 -4.18 12.15
N GLU A 85 -13.74 -4.20 13.36
CA GLU A 85 -12.29 -4.10 13.56
C GLU A 85 -11.60 -5.38 13.09
N THR A 86 -10.38 -5.26 12.58
CA THR A 86 -9.59 -6.45 12.25
C THR A 86 -9.04 -7.12 13.49
N VAL A 87 -8.94 -8.45 13.47
CA VAL A 87 -8.27 -9.27 14.46
C VAL A 87 -7.04 -9.93 13.85
N GLY A 88 -5.90 -9.91 14.55
CA GLY A 88 -4.73 -10.68 14.14
C GLY A 88 -3.95 -10.14 12.94
N LEU A 89 -3.98 -8.83 12.65
CA LEU A 89 -3.10 -8.20 11.66
C LEU A 89 -1.63 -8.15 12.15
N THR A 90 -0.98 -9.31 12.17
CA THR A 90 0.42 -9.43 12.56
C THR A 90 1.36 -8.92 11.46
N GLN A 91 2.62 -8.64 11.80
CA GLN A 91 3.65 -8.31 10.81
C GLN A 91 3.80 -9.38 9.71
N LYS A 92 3.60 -10.67 10.05
CA LYS A 92 3.63 -11.77 9.08
C LYS A 92 2.50 -11.67 8.05
N VAL A 93 1.31 -11.25 8.47
CA VAL A 93 0.17 -11.01 7.57
C VAL A 93 0.49 -9.86 6.60
N ILE A 94 1.04 -8.77 7.11
CA ILE A 94 1.44 -7.61 6.30
C ILE A 94 2.51 -8.00 5.28
N GLN A 95 3.51 -8.79 5.68
CA GLN A 95 4.54 -9.32 4.78
C GLN A 95 3.95 -10.22 3.69
N SER A 96 3.01 -11.09 4.03
CA SER A 96 2.33 -11.94 3.05
C SER A 96 1.51 -11.13 2.04
N ALA A 97 0.82 -10.07 2.50
CA ALA A 97 0.14 -9.12 1.63
C ALA A 97 1.14 -8.41 0.70
N GLN A 98 2.28 -7.95 1.23
CA GLN A 98 3.34 -7.32 0.46
C GLN A 98 3.89 -8.25 -0.65
N GLU A 99 4.16 -9.52 -0.33
CA GLU A 99 4.61 -10.51 -1.31
C GLU A 99 3.55 -10.77 -2.39
N THR A 100 2.28 -10.84 -2.00
CA THR A 100 1.17 -11.00 -2.93
C THR A 100 1.07 -9.80 -3.88
N ILE A 101 1.22 -8.58 -3.36
CA ILE A 101 1.27 -7.36 -4.17
C ILE A 101 2.44 -7.44 -5.16
N ARG A 102 3.66 -7.72 -4.68
CA ARG A 102 4.87 -7.87 -5.52
C ARG A 102 4.64 -8.83 -6.68
N LYS A 103 4.17 -10.05 -6.42
CA LYS A 103 3.90 -11.08 -7.45
C LYS A 103 2.85 -10.60 -8.47
N ARG A 104 1.76 -9.98 -8.00
CA ARG A 104 0.69 -9.48 -8.87
C ARG A 104 1.14 -8.32 -9.75
N LEU A 105 1.96 -7.43 -9.21
CA LEU A 105 2.52 -6.30 -9.94
C LEU A 105 3.48 -6.79 -11.02
N LEU A 106 4.47 -7.61 -10.70
CA LEU A 106 5.40 -8.12 -11.71
C LEU A 106 4.68 -8.87 -12.85
N ARG A 107 3.68 -9.69 -12.52
CA ARG A 107 2.80 -10.33 -13.51
C ARG A 107 2.00 -9.33 -14.36
N LEU A 108 1.59 -8.18 -13.82
CA LEU A 108 0.97 -7.11 -14.62
C LEU A 108 1.97 -6.56 -15.64
N PHE A 109 3.21 -6.28 -15.23
CA PHE A 109 4.24 -5.71 -16.11
C PHE A 109 4.63 -6.68 -17.23
N VAL A 110 4.78 -7.97 -16.94
CA VAL A 110 5.02 -9.00 -17.97
C VAL A 110 3.86 -9.08 -18.96
N ARG A 111 2.61 -9.14 -18.47
CA ARG A 111 1.42 -9.17 -19.34
C ARG A 111 1.27 -7.93 -20.22
N ARG A 112 1.84 -6.80 -19.82
CA ARG A 112 1.85 -5.54 -20.58
C ARG A 112 3.05 -5.43 -21.52
N GLY A 113 3.93 -6.44 -21.59
CA GLY A 113 5.14 -6.42 -22.41
C GLY A 113 6.21 -5.43 -21.91
N LEU A 114 6.13 -4.98 -20.66
CA LEU A 114 7.04 -3.99 -20.08
C LEU A 114 8.26 -4.62 -19.39
N LEU A 115 8.16 -5.92 -19.08
CA LEU A 115 9.23 -6.76 -18.57
C LEU A 115 9.18 -8.11 -19.27
N SER A 116 10.34 -8.76 -19.43
CA SER A 116 10.40 -10.19 -19.75
C SER A 116 10.06 -11.05 -18.53
N SER A 117 9.74 -12.32 -18.76
CA SER A 117 9.55 -13.30 -17.67
C SER A 117 10.83 -13.42 -16.83
N ASP A 118 11.99 -13.48 -17.46
CA ASP A 118 13.29 -13.58 -16.78
C ASP A 118 13.56 -12.35 -15.90
N GLU A 119 13.28 -11.14 -16.39
CA GLU A 119 13.40 -9.91 -15.60
C GLU A 119 12.47 -9.97 -14.37
N SER A 120 11.23 -10.44 -14.55
CA SER A 120 10.28 -10.61 -13.46
C SER A 120 10.76 -11.63 -12.42
N GLU A 121 11.32 -12.76 -12.85
CA GLU A 121 11.86 -13.79 -11.97
C GLU A 121 13.07 -13.29 -11.18
N GLN A 122 14.00 -12.61 -11.82
CA GLN A 122 15.13 -11.96 -11.14
C GLN A 122 14.62 -10.90 -10.14
N MET A 123 13.63 -10.10 -10.53
CA MET A 123 13.03 -9.12 -9.63
C MET A 123 12.27 -9.75 -8.46
N LEU A 124 11.90 -11.03 -8.49
CA LEU A 124 11.32 -11.77 -7.36
C LEU A 124 12.36 -12.26 -6.36
N THR A 125 13.63 -12.40 -6.76
CA THR A 125 14.71 -12.83 -5.86
C THR A 125 15.34 -11.68 -5.07
N TRP A 126 15.09 -10.42 -5.46
CA TRP A 126 15.63 -9.27 -4.74
C TRP A 126 15.23 -9.27 -3.26
N GLU A 127 16.21 -9.06 -2.39
CA GLU A 127 16.06 -9.03 -0.94
C GLU A 127 15.26 -7.79 -0.47
N ASN A 128 14.89 -7.77 0.82
CA ASN A 128 14.23 -6.64 1.47
C ASN A 128 12.92 -6.19 0.78
N GLY A 129 12.16 -7.15 0.26
CA GLY A 129 10.90 -6.88 -0.44
C GLY A 129 11.06 -6.32 -1.86
N GLY A 130 12.28 -6.31 -2.40
CA GLY A 130 12.57 -6.00 -3.80
C GLY A 130 12.17 -4.59 -4.24
N GLY A 131 12.00 -3.65 -3.31
CA GLY A 131 11.54 -2.28 -3.60
C GLY A 131 10.02 -2.09 -3.55
N PHE A 132 9.27 -3.04 -2.97
CA PHE A 132 7.82 -2.95 -2.72
C PHE A 132 7.46 -2.82 -1.22
N PRO A 133 8.06 -1.92 -0.43
CA PRO A 133 7.73 -1.85 0.98
C PRO A 133 6.25 -1.44 1.20
N LEU A 134 5.54 -2.25 1.98
CA LEU A 134 4.24 -1.93 2.56
C LEU A 134 4.44 -1.72 4.06
N HIS A 135 4.68 -0.46 4.45
CA HIS A 135 4.79 -0.09 5.86
C HIS A 135 3.39 0.22 6.42
N ALA A 136 3.00 -0.46 7.49
CA ALA A 136 1.82 -0.18 8.30
C ALA A 136 2.20 0.10 9.77
N GLN A 137 3.39 0.68 10.00
CA GLN A 137 3.94 0.89 11.34
C GLN A 137 3.29 2.04 12.13
N VAL A 138 2.43 2.85 11.48
CA VAL A 138 1.77 3.98 12.12
C VAL A 138 0.28 3.68 12.15
N THR A 139 -0.21 3.27 13.32
CA THR A 139 -1.63 3.22 13.64
C THR A 139 -2.00 4.53 14.33
N ILE A 140 -3.07 5.17 13.88
CA ILE A 140 -3.59 6.41 14.47
C ILE A 140 -4.91 6.03 15.13
N ALA A 141 -4.99 6.24 16.45
CA ALA A 141 -6.22 5.99 17.17
C ALA A 141 -7.34 6.92 16.67
N ALA A 142 -8.59 6.48 16.73
CA ALA A 142 -9.72 7.25 16.21
C ALA A 142 -9.87 8.65 16.82
N ASN A 143 -9.35 8.86 18.03
CA ASN A 143 -9.35 10.13 18.76
C ASN A 143 -8.03 10.92 18.62
N ASP A 144 -7.04 10.44 17.88
CA ASP A 144 -5.75 11.10 17.69
C ASP A 144 -5.75 12.03 16.46
N ARG A 145 -6.40 13.19 16.64
CA ARG A 145 -6.48 14.21 15.58
C ARG A 145 -5.11 14.76 15.20
N GLU A 146 -4.20 14.93 16.15
CA GLU A 146 -2.86 15.46 15.89
C GLU A 146 -2.03 14.45 15.07
N GLY A 147 -2.13 13.16 15.39
CA GLY A 147 -1.56 12.08 14.61
C GLY A 147 -2.10 12.05 13.18
N LEU A 148 -3.41 12.21 13.01
CA LEU A 148 -4.06 12.28 11.70
C LEU A 148 -3.56 13.48 10.88
N GLU A 149 -3.52 14.66 11.48
CA GLU A 149 -3.02 15.86 10.82
C GLU A 149 -1.54 15.72 10.44
N ARG A 150 -0.72 15.14 11.30
CA ARG A 150 0.70 14.86 11.01
C ARG A 150 0.89 13.86 9.87
N LEU A 151 0.03 12.84 9.76
CA LEU A 151 0.06 11.88 8.65
C LEU A 151 -0.45 12.48 7.34
N LEU A 152 -1.35 13.46 7.40
CA LEU A 152 -1.98 14.04 6.21
C LEU A 152 -1.35 15.38 5.79
N ARG A 153 -0.41 15.94 6.55
CA ARG A 153 0.31 17.17 6.20
C ARG A 153 1.22 16.95 4.98
N PRO A 154 1.03 17.71 3.88
CA PRO A 154 1.84 17.56 2.66
C PRO A 154 3.35 17.76 2.85
N ALA A 155 3.76 18.59 3.82
CA ALA A 155 5.17 18.91 4.08
C ALA A 155 5.94 17.77 4.75
N ASP A 156 5.29 16.99 5.63
CA ASP A 156 5.96 15.94 6.42
C ASP A 156 6.06 14.60 5.68
N LEU A 157 5.26 14.40 4.63
CA LEU A 157 5.30 13.22 3.78
C LEU A 157 6.52 13.15 2.85
N CYS A 158 7.18 14.29 2.61
CA CYS A 158 8.36 14.37 1.76
C CYS A 158 9.67 13.98 2.50
N CYS A 159 9.69 14.04 3.83
CA CYS A 159 10.92 13.97 4.63
C CYS A 159 11.13 12.63 5.36
N ARG A 160 10.08 11.83 5.59
CA ARG A 160 10.21 10.60 6.40
C ARG A 160 10.68 9.35 5.65
N ALA A 161 11.01 9.46 4.37
CA ALA A 161 11.75 8.41 3.67
C ALA A 161 13.25 8.37 4.06
N THR A 162 13.74 9.32 4.86
CA THR A 162 15.16 9.46 5.22
C THR A 162 15.44 9.46 6.73
N GLU A 163 14.44 9.31 7.60
CA GLU A 163 14.66 9.26 9.05
C GLU A 163 14.35 7.88 9.60
N LEU A 164 15.33 6.98 9.50
CA LEU A 164 15.47 5.87 10.44
C LEU A 164 16.04 6.46 11.74
N PRO A 165 15.34 6.37 12.89
CA PRO A 165 16.00 6.62 14.16
C PRO A 165 17.00 5.49 14.39
N GLY A 166 18.28 5.87 14.36
CA GLY A 166 19.39 5.01 14.69
C GLY A 166 19.30 4.49 16.13
N LYS A 167 19.89 3.30 16.28
CA LYS A 167 20.56 2.77 17.48
C LYS A 167 20.54 3.71 18.69
N ARG A 168 19.90 3.26 19.76
CA ARG A 168 20.56 3.15 21.05
C ARG A 168 20.39 1.72 21.54
#